data_AF-X0UYM3-F1
#
_entry.id   AF-X0UYM3-F1
#
_cell.length_a   1.000
_cell.length_b   1.000
_cell.length_c   1.000
_cell.angle_alpha   90.00
_cell.angle_beta   90.00
_cell.angle_gamma   90.00
#
_symmetry.space_group_name_H-M   'P 1'
#
loop_
_entity.id
_entity.type
_entity.pdbx_description
1 polymer ?
#
loop_
_entity_poly.entity_id
_entity_poly.type
_entity_poly.pdbx_seq_one_letter_code
_entity_poly.pdbx_strand_id
1 'polypeptide(L)'
;PGSSDHKTRSDELTEMRIGFQVWAGVQDRRLKEWHKQWMFKIYTDLAAGAGKVAAERGIDLVLIREDVTQDAADSSELVQRLLLQKVLYYDGKLDITDRVLAVANEGFLKRGGPDSIKFGSAEVDDKLRLGTGAQMADAKR
;
A
#
# COMPACT_ATOMS: atom_id res chain seq x y z
N PRO A 1 24.95 17.41 37.10
CA PRO A 1 25.66 16.80 35.94
C PRO A 1 26.95 16.12 36.41
N GLY A 2 26.91 14.80 36.61
CA GLY A 2 28.08 14.01 37.04
C GLY A 2 27.83 12.89 38.07
N SER A 3 26.61 12.73 38.59
CA SER A 3 26.29 11.58 39.45
C SER A 3 26.05 10.30 38.62
N SER A 4 26.35 9.12 39.18
CA SER A 4 26.11 7.81 38.55
C SER A 4 24.68 7.65 38.04
N ASP A 5 23.69 8.21 38.75
CA ASP A 5 22.27 8.22 38.36
C ASP A 5 22.00 8.91 37.02
N HIS A 6 22.77 9.94 36.67
CA HIS A 6 22.64 10.59 35.37
C HIS A 6 23.10 9.67 34.23
N LYS A 7 24.13 8.85 34.47
CA LYS A 7 24.64 7.92 33.47
C LYS A 7 23.63 6.79 33.22
N THR A 8 23.12 6.17 34.28
CA THR A 8 22.11 5.10 34.17
C THR A 8 20.85 5.58 33.44
N ARG A 9 20.31 6.76 33.80
CA ARG A 9 19.15 7.33 33.08
C ARG A 9 19.46 7.67 31.63
N SER A 10 20.68 8.12 31.33
CA SER A 10 21.10 8.39 29.95
C SER A 10 21.20 7.11 29.12
N ASP A 11 21.70 6.03 29.72
CA ASP A 11 21.81 4.71 29.09
C ASP A 11 20.43 4.11 28.81
N GLU A 12 19.51 4.18 29.79
CA GLU A 12 18.11 3.76 29.64
C GLU A 12 17.38 4.54 28.54
N LEU A 13 17.54 5.86 28.48
CA LEU A 13 16.95 6.68 27.41
C LEU A 13 17.51 6.34 26.04
N THR A 14 18.80 5.99 25.98
CA THR A 14 19.46 5.57 24.74
C THR A 14 18.89 4.24 24.25
N GLU A 15 18.74 3.27 25.16
CA GLU A 15 18.14 1.98 24.85
C GLU A 15 16.68 2.12 24.40
N MET A 16 15.86 2.90 25.11
CA MET A 16 14.48 3.18 24.72
C MET A 16 14.41 3.83 23.33
N ARG A 17 15.32 4.76 23.02
CA ARG A 17 15.38 5.40 21.70
C ARG A 17 15.72 4.39 20.60
N ILE A 18 16.71 3.53 20.82
CA ILE A 18 17.08 2.48 19.85
C ILE A 18 15.90 1.53 19.64
N GLY A 19 15.28 1.06 20.72
CA GLY A 19 14.10 0.19 20.68
C GLY A 19 12.96 0.82 19.87
N PHE A 20 12.67 2.10 20.12
CA PHE A 20 11.66 2.84 19.37
C PHE A 20 12.01 2.96 17.89
N GLN A 21 13.27 3.30 17.55
CA GLN A 21 13.71 3.44 16.15
C GLN A 21 13.61 2.12 15.39
N VAL A 22 14.04 1.01 16.00
CA VAL A 22 13.93 -0.33 15.41
C VAL A 22 12.47 -0.71 15.20
N TRP A 23 11.63 -0.50 16.21
CA TRP A 23 10.20 -0.77 16.11
C TRP A 23 9.54 0.06 14.99
N ALA A 24 9.80 1.37 14.94
CA ALA A 24 9.27 2.25 13.91
C ALA A 24 9.69 1.80 12.51
N GLY A 25 10.96 1.41 12.33
CA GLY A 25 11.46 0.88 11.06
C GLY A 25 10.82 -0.46 10.66
N VAL A 26 10.49 -1.33 11.62
CA VAL A 26 9.72 -2.56 11.35
C VAL A 26 8.29 -2.25 10.94
N GLN A 27 7.62 -1.31 11.60
CA GLN A 27 6.25 -0.93 11.26
C GLN A 27 6.17 -0.26 9.88
N ASP A 28 7.10 0.63 9.55
CA ASP A 28 7.17 1.28 8.24
C ASP A 28 7.31 0.25 7.10
N ARG A 29 8.22 -0.73 7.25
CA ARG A 29 8.38 -1.81 6.28
C ARG A 29 7.13 -2.67 6.12
N ARG A 30 6.46 -3.00 7.24
CA ARG A 30 5.20 -3.75 7.21
C ARG A 30 4.09 -2.99 6.50
N LEU A 31 3.94 -1.70 6.81
CA LEU A 31 2.95 -0.85 6.18
C LEU A 31 3.19 -0.75 4.66
N LYS A 32 4.44 -0.57 4.23
CA LYS A 32 4.82 -0.54 2.81
C LYS A 32 4.50 -1.85 2.10
N GLU A 33 4.81 -3.00 2.71
CA GLU A 33 4.51 -4.30 2.13
C GLU A 33 2.99 -4.55 2.03
N TRP A 34 2.23 -4.20 3.07
CA TRP A 34 0.77 -4.28 3.02
C TRP A 34 0.18 -3.35 1.95
N HIS A 35 0.66 -2.12 1.87
CA HIS A 35 0.24 -1.18 0.84
C HIS A 35 0.48 -1.75 -0.56
N LYS A 36 1.67 -2.32 -0.81
CA LYS A 36 2.01 -2.99 -2.07
C LYS A 36 1.05 -4.14 -2.39
N GLN A 37 0.80 -5.03 -1.44
CA GLN A 37 -0.10 -6.18 -1.63
C GLN A 37 -1.54 -5.72 -1.93
N TRP A 38 -2.01 -4.69 -1.22
CA TRP A 38 -3.34 -4.15 -1.42
C TRP A 38 -3.49 -3.45 -2.78
N MET A 39 -2.50 -2.64 -3.19
CA MET A 39 -2.47 -2.02 -4.51
C MET A 39 -2.47 -3.07 -5.63
N PHE A 40 -1.67 -4.13 -5.48
CA PHE A 40 -1.67 -5.23 -6.44
C PHE A 40 -3.03 -5.92 -6.53
N LYS A 41 -3.69 -6.15 -5.39
CA LYS A 41 -5.04 -6.72 -5.35
C LYS A 41 -6.06 -5.85 -6.09
N ILE A 42 -6.07 -4.54 -5.84
CA ILE A 42 -6.97 -3.60 -6.53
C ILE A 42 -6.72 -3.66 -8.04
N TYR A 43 -5.45 -3.61 -8.46
CA TYR A 43 -5.08 -3.71 -9.85
C TYR A 43 -5.60 -5.01 -10.49
N THR A 44 -5.42 -6.16 -9.83
CA THR A 44 -5.92 -7.44 -10.35
C THR A 44 -7.45 -7.49 -10.46
N ASP A 45 -8.16 -6.90 -9.49
CA ASP A 45 -9.62 -6.84 -9.51
C ASP A 45 -10.13 -5.96 -10.67
N LEU A 46 -9.45 -4.83 -10.94
CA LEU A 46 -9.74 -3.97 -12.09
C LEU A 46 -9.43 -4.66 -13.42
N ALA A 47 -8.29 -5.34 -13.53
CA ALA A 47 -7.92 -6.09 -14.74
C ALA A 47 -8.94 -7.22 -15.03
N ALA A 48 -9.40 -7.93 -14.00
CA ALA A 48 -10.46 -8.92 -14.15
C ALA A 48 -11.80 -8.29 -14.55
N GLY A 49 -12.13 -7.11 -14.01
CA GLY A 49 -13.30 -6.33 -14.43
C GLY A 49 -13.22 -5.93 -15.90
N ALA A 50 -12.06 -5.42 -16.34
CA ALA A 50 -11.79 -5.08 -17.73
C ALA A 50 -11.93 -6.29 -18.66
N GLY A 51 -11.37 -7.45 -18.27
CA GLY A 51 -11.49 -8.69 -19.03
C GLY A 51 -12.95 -9.14 -19.22
N LYS A 52 -13.79 -9.02 -18.19
CA LYS A 52 -15.23 -9.33 -18.30
C LYS A 52 -15.95 -8.41 -19.26
N VAL A 53 -15.74 -7.10 -19.11
CA VAL A 53 -16.37 -6.09 -19.98
C VAL A 53 -15.90 -6.24 -21.42
N ALA A 54 -14.62 -6.56 -21.63
CA ALA A 54 -14.06 -6.81 -22.94
C ALA A 54 -14.71 -8.03 -23.60
N ALA A 55 -14.83 -9.16 -22.86
CA ALA A 55 -15.50 -10.36 -23.35
C ALA A 55 -16.98 -10.13 -23.67
N GLU A 56 -17.72 -9.38 -22.83
CA GLU A 56 -19.12 -9.01 -23.06
C GLU A 56 -19.32 -8.19 -24.35
N ARG A 57 -18.32 -7.41 -24.75
CA ARG A 57 -18.38 -6.48 -25.88
C ARG A 57 -17.64 -6.97 -27.13
N GLY A 58 -17.03 -8.15 -27.09
CA GLY A 58 -16.19 -8.66 -28.18
C GLY A 58 -14.95 -7.79 -28.43
N ILE A 59 -14.34 -7.27 -27.37
CA ILE A 59 -13.10 -6.49 -27.43
C ILE A 59 -11.91 -7.42 -27.19
N ASP A 60 -10.97 -7.45 -28.12
CA ASP A 60 -9.78 -8.32 -28.02
C ASP A 60 -8.61 -7.67 -27.27
N LEU A 61 -8.56 -6.33 -27.24
CA LEU A 61 -7.47 -5.58 -26.62
C LEU A 61 -7.98 -4.37 -25.84
N VAL A 62 -7.54 -4.25 -24.60
CA VAL A 62 -7.78 -3.09 -23.73
C VAL A 62 -6.45 -2.41 -23.44
N LEU A 63 -6.38 -1.10 -23.69
CA LEU A 63 -5.22 -0.27 -23.38
C LEU A 63 -5.53 0.63 -22.18
N ILE A 64 -4.53 0.87 -21.36
CA ILE A 64 -4.62 1.87 -20.29
C ILE A 64 -4.37 3.25 -20.91
N ARG A 65 -5.23 4.22 -20.57
CA ARG A 65 -5.04 5.62 -20.93
C ARG A 65 -4.37 6.35 -19.78
N GLU A 66 -3.26 7.00 -20.07
CA GLU A 66 -2.63 7.97 -19.18
C GLU A 66 -3.12 9.38 -19.54
N ASP A 67 -3.60 10.13 -18.54
CA ASP A 67 -3.93 11.54 -18.74
C ASP A 67 -2.65 12.36 -18.63
N VAL A 68 -2.30 13.06 -19.71
CA VAL A 68 -1.14 13.96 -19.73
C VAL A 68 -1.60 15.34 -19.27
N THR A 69 -1.24 15.69 -18.04
CA THR A 69 -1.45 17.01 -17.47
C THR A 69 -0.22 17.90 -17.75
N GLN A 70 -0.46 19.21 -17.91
CA GLN A 70 0.59 20.22 -18.15
C GLN A 70 1.38 20.62 -16.88
N ASP A 71 1.10 19.97 -15.75
CA ASP A 71 1.73 20.23 -14.44
C ASP A 71 3.09 19.53 -14.29
N ALA A 72 3.91 19.56 -15.33
CA ALA A 72 5.29 19.11 -15.27
C ALA A 72 6.19 20.21 -14.69
N ALA A 73 7.15 19.85 -13.83
CA ALA A 73 8.11 20.79 -13.26
C ALA A 73 9.06 21.36 -14.33
N ASP A 74 9.36 20.57 -15.36
CA ASP A 74 10.19 20.97 -16.49
C ASP A 74 9.86 20.19 -17.79
N SER A 75 10.51 20.59 -18.89
CA SER A 75 10.35 19.96 -20.20
C SER A 75 10.82 18.50 -20.25
N SER A 76 11.78 18.09 -19.42
CA SER A 76 12.26 16.70 -19.39
C SER A 76 11.21 15.78 -18.78
N GLU A 77 10.61 16.21 -17.67
CA GLU A 77 9.50 15.49 -17.05
C GLU A 77 8.29 15.41 -17.99
N LEU A 78 7.95 16.51 -18.67
CA LEU A 78 6.87 16.50 -19.66
C LEU A 78 7.12 15.50 -20.79
N VAL A 79 8.35 15.47 -21.33
CA VAL A 79 8.73 14.51 -22.37
C VAL A 79 8.63 13.07 -21.86
N GLN A 80 9.05 12.79 -20.62
CA GLN A 80 8.90 11.44 -20.04
C GLN A 80 7.43 11.04 -19.92
N ARG A 81 6.54 11.95 -19.50
CA ARG A 81 5.10 11.69 -19.45
C ARG A 81 4.52 11.40 -20.83
N LEU A 82 4.90 12.18 -21.84
CA LEU A 82 4.49 11.95 -23.24
C LEU A 82 4.98 10.61 -23.79
N LEU A 83 6.21 10.20 -23.46
CA LEU A 83 6.78 8.92 -23.91
C LEU A 83 6.10 7.70 -23.27
N LEU A 84 5.51 7.86 -22.10
CA LEU A 84 4.78 6.78 -21.42
C LEU A 84 3.33 6.62 -21.89
N GLN A 85 2.82 7.58 -22.66
CA GLN A 85 1.45 7.58 -23.15
C GLN A 85 1.25 6.48 -24.19
N LYS A 86 0.33 5.54 -23.91
CA LYS A 86 0.04 4.42 -24.83
C LYS A 86 -1.01 4.77 -25.87
N VAL A 87 -1.87 5.74 -25.57
CA VAL A 87 -3.03 6.11 -26.40
C VAL A 87 -2.96 7.60 -26.70
N LEU A 88 -2.68 7.94 -27.96
CA LEU A 88 -2.65 9.32 -28.43
C LEU A 88 -4.06 9.88 -28.73
N TYR A 89 -4.94 9.02 -29.27
CA TYR A 89 -6.30 9.35 -29.65
C TYR A 89 -7.19 8.12 -29.53
N TYR A 90 -8.46 8.34 -29.19
CA TYR A 90 -9.50 7.32 -29.22
C TYR A 90 -10.88 7.98 -29.36
N ASP A 91 -11.86 7.24 -29.88
CA ASP A 91 -13.27 7.66 -29.81
C ASP A 91 -13.78 7.41 -28.38
N GLY A 92 -14.36 8.43 -27.75
CA GLY A 92 -14.91 8.35 -26.39
C GLY A 92 -15.92 7.20 -26.19
N LYS A 93 -16.58 6.73 -27.25
CA LYS A 93 -17.47 5.56 -27.20
C LYS A 93 -16.75 4.24 -26.94
N LEU A 94 -15.44 4.19 -27.18
CA LEU A 94 -14.58 3.05 -26.88
C LEU A 94 -14.13 3.04 -25.41
N ASP A 95 -14.38 4.12 -24.66
CA ASP A 95 -14.08 4.15 -23.23
C ASP A 95 -14.97 3.16 -22.47
N ILE A 96 -14.34 2.22 -21.79
CA ILE A 96 -15.03 1.25 -20.95
C ILE A 96 -14.84 1.51 -19.46
N THR A 97 -14.16 2.60 -19.08
CA THR A 97 -13.73 2.87 -17.70
C THR A 97 -14.90 2.79 -16.71
N ASP A 98 -16.00 3.50 -16.97
CA ASP A 98 -17.16 3.49 -16.06
C ASP A 98 -17.77 2.10 -15.91
N ARG A 99 -17.82 1.34 -17.00
CA ARG A 99 -18.38 -0.02 -16.99
C ARG A 99 -17.47 -0.97 -16.22
N VAL A 100 -16.15 -0.83 -16.37
CA VAL A 100 -15.17 -1.61 -15.60
C VAL A 100 -15.27 -1.29 -14.12
N LEU A 101 -15.39 -0.01 -13.75
CA LEU A 101 -15.59 0.41 -12.36
C LEU A 101 -16.87 -0.17 -11.77
N ALA A 102 -17.98 -0.17 -12.52
CA ALA A 102 -19.22 -0.79 -12.06
C ALA A 102 -19.05 -2.29 -11.77
N VAL A 103 -18.41 -3.03 -12.68
CA VAL A 103 -18.16 -4.49 -12.51
C VAL A 103 -17.21 -4.76 -11.34
N ALA A 104 -16.15 -3.96 -11.20
CA ALA A 104 -15.21 -4.10 -10.09
C ALA A 104 -15.87 -3.81 -8.74
N ASN A 105 -16.66 -2.74 -8.66
CA ASN A 105 -17.40 -2.36 -7.45
C ASN A 105 -18.47 -3.41 -7.08
N GLU A 106 -19.21 -3.94 -8.05
CA GLU A 106 -20.15 -5.03 -7.81
C GLU A 106 -19.43 -6.26 -7.24
N GLY A 107 -18.28 -6.61 -7.82
CA GLY A 107 -17.43 -7.69 -7.31
C GLY A 107 -16.95 -7.44 -5.88
N PHE A 108 -16.54 -6.21 -5.57
CA PHE A 108 -16.11 -5.80 -4.23
C PHE A 108 -17.24 -5.91 -3.21
N LEU A 109 -18.43 -5.39 -3.51
CA LEU A 109 -19.60 -5.50 -2.64
C LEU A 109 -19.99 -6.95 -2.37
N LYS A 110 -19.96 -7.81 -3.40
CA LYS A 110 -20.21 -9.26 -3.26
C LYS A 110 -19.22 -9.97 -2.35
N ARG A 111 -17.99 -9.46 -2.22
CA ARG A 111 -16.96 -10.00 -1.31
C ARG A 111 -17.08 -9.48 0.12
N GLY A 112 -18.09 -8.67 0.43
CA GLY A 112 -18.29 -8.07 1.75
C GLY A 112 -17.90 -6.59 1.83
N GLY A 113 -17.59 -5.95 0.69
CA GLY A 113 -17.35 -4.51 0.64
C GLY A 113 -16.26 -4.05 1.62
N PRO A 114 -16.46 -2.96 2.38
CA PRO A 114 -15.49 -2.47 3.37
C PRO A 114 -15.01 -3.53 4.36
N ASP A 115 -15.88 -4.45 4.77
CA ASP A 115 -15.56 -5.51 5.75
C ASP A 115 -14.60 -6.56 5.19
N SER A 116 -14.49 -6.64 3.85
CA SER A 116 -13.53 -7.52 3.17
C SER A 116 -12.10 -6.99 3.23
N ILE A 117 -11.91 -5.72 3.61
CA ILE A 117 -10.60 -5.10 3.66
C ILE A 117 -9.96 -5.38 5.02
N LYS A 118 -9.11 -6.41 5.06
CA LYS A 118 -8.31 -6.73 6.24
C LYS A 118 -7.02 -5.93 6.22
N PHE A 119 -7.04 -4.77 6.89
CA PHE A 119 -5.81 -4.05 7.21
C PHE A 119 -5.18 -4.66 8.47
N GLY A 120 -4.11 -5.42 8.30
CA GLY A 120 -3.17 -5.73 9.39
C GLY A 120 -3.74 -6.37 10.66
N SER A 121 -4.52 -7.45 10.60
CA SER A 121 -4.80 -8.28 11.79
C SER A 121 -5.28 -9.68 11.41
N ALA A 122 -4.59 -10.75 11.83
CA ALA A 122 -4.98 -11.45 13.06
C ALA A 122 -3.84 -12.16 13.83
N GLU A 123 -2.57 -12.08 13.39
CA GLU A 123 -1.51 -12.93 13.98
C GLU A 123 -0.56 -12.19 14.93
N VAL A 124 -0.71 -10.87 15.09
CA VAL A 124 0.35 -10.00 15.65
C VAL A 124 0.12 -9.54 17.08
N ASP A 125 -1.13 -9.53 17.57
CA ASP A 125 -1.44 -9.09 18.93
C ASP A 125 -0.93 -10.07 20.02
N ASP A 126 -0.77 -11.35 19.67
CA ASP A 126 -0.37 -12.39 20.62
C ASP A 126 1.16 -12.44 20.83
N LYS A 127 1.94 -12.18 19.77
CA LYS A 127 3.42 -12.22 19.84
C LYS A 127 4.05 -10.98 20.45
N LEU A 128 3.36 -9.82 20.43
CA LEU A 128 3.89 -8.61 21.06
C LEU A 128 3.75 -8.64 22.60
N ARG A 129 2.69 -9.29 23.12
CA ARG A 129 2.52 -9.50 24.57
C ARG A 129 3.60 -10.41 25.17
N LEU A 130 4.07 -11.40 24.40
CA LEU A 130 5.06 -12.37 24.87
C LEU A 130 6.51 -11.87 24.80
N GLY A 131 6.81 -10.91 23.91
CA GLY A 131 8.18 -10.41 23.70
C GLY A 131 8.65 -9.35 24.70
N THR A 132 7.75 -8.53 25.25
CA THR A 132 8.10 -7.44 26.19
C THR A 132 8.08 -7.87 27.66
N GLY A 133 7.33 -8.93 28.01
CA GLY A 133 7.26 -9.44 29.39
C GLY A 133 8.39 -10.41 29.77
N ALA A 134 8.91 -11.18 28.80
CA ALA A 134 9.86 -12.26 29.09
C ALA A 134 11.29 -11.78 29.35
N GLN A 135 11.73 -10.68 28.72
CA GLN A 135 13.11 -10.19 28.86
C GLN A 135 13.37 -9.35 30.13
N MET A 136 12.33 -8.83 30.79
CA MET A 136 12.49 -8.09 32.06
C MET A 136 12.47 -8.98 33.31
N ALA A 137 12.06 -10.25 33.19
CA ALA A 137 12.03 -11.17 34.33
C ALA A 137 13.39 -11.83 34.63
N ASP A 138 14.26 -11.97 33.62
CA ASP A 138 15.58 -12.59 33.77
C ASP A 138 16.70 -11.62 34.22
N ALA A 139 16.44 -10.31 34.21
CA ALA A 139 17.40 -9.31 34.70
C ALA A 139 17.31 -9.05 36.22
N LYS A 140 16.48 -9.81 36.95
CA LYS A 140 16.26 -9.68 38.41
C LYS A 140 16.60 -10.94 39.23
N ARG A 141 17.38 -11.88 38.69
CA ARG A 141 17.93 -13.01 39.44
C ARG A 141 19.44 -12.93 39.57
#